data_AF-A0A1W9ZJL2-F1
#
_entry.id   AF-A0A1W9ZJL2-F1
#
_cell.length_a   1.000
_cell.length_b   1.000
_cell.length_c   1.000
_cell.angle_alpha   90.00
_cell.angle_beta   90.00
_cell.angle_gamma   90.00
#
_symmetry.space_group_name_H-M   'P 1'
#
loop_
_entity.id
_entity.type
_entity.pdbx_description
1 polymer ?
#
loop_
_entity_poly.entity_id
_entity_poly.type
_entity_poly.pdbx_seq_one_letter_code
_entity_poly.pdbx_strand_id
1 'polypeptide(L)'
;MPIDDPAAHGAVTTNTAGSGRRNTADIVVTVILLVIHGGLYGATFVLLGLLVMSTDPCGYQKCGDPAWIDRAMNLGAWGGAALLLIDIVVAVYLLVRRQRAFFVPIIGCLAQVALAVAAVAMELQAGPV
;
A
#
# COMPACT_ATOMS: atom_id res chain seq x y z
N MET A 1 -10.56 63.93 17.30
CA MET A 1 -10.46 62.92 16.23
C MET A 1 -9.75 61.71 16.82
N PRO A 2 -10.39 60.54 16.88
CA PRO A 2 -9.70 59.29 17.19
C PRO A 2 -8.78 58.95 16.01
N ILE A 3 -7.54 58.58 16.31
CA ILE A 3 -6.58 58.08 15.32
C ILE A 3 -6.88 56.59 15.16
N ASP A 4 -7.41 56.20 14.02
CA ASP A 4 -7.59 54.79 13.68
C ASP A 4 -6.20 54.17 13.40
N ASP A 5 -5.78 53.24 14.26
CA ASP A 5 -4.53 52.48 14.10
C ASP A 5 -4.64 51.47 12.94
N PRO A 6 -3.90 51.63 11.82
CA PRO A 6 -3.95 50.72 10.68
C PRO A 6 -3.19 49.40 10.91
N ALA A 7 -2.55 49.22 12.08
CA ALA A 7 -1.69 48.07 12.38
C ALA A 7 -2.46 46.78 12.73
N ALA A 8 -3.76 46.86 13.03
CA ALA A 8 -4.55 45.71 13.48
C ALA A 8 -5.05 44.78 12.35
N HIS A 9 -4.85 45.13 11.07
CA HIS A 9 -5.35 44.32 9.93
C HIS A 9 -4.29 43.42 9.26
N GLY A 10 -3.02 43.52 9.68
CA GLY A 10 -1.92 42.74 9.07
C GLY A 10 -1.69 41.34 9.67
N ALA A 11 -2.25 41.05 10.84
CA ALA A 11 -1.94 39.81 11.57
C ALA A 11 -2.90 38.63 11.29
N VAL A 12 -4.01 38.87 10.58
CA VAL A 12 -5.07 37.85 10.38
C VAL A 12 -4.94 37.10 9.04
N THR A 13 -4.17 37.60 8.07
CA THR A 13 -4.16 37.07 6.69
C THR A 13 -3.10 36.00 6.40
N THR A 14 -2.13 35.76 7.29
CA THR A 14 -1.00 34.85 6.99
C THR A 14 -1.21 33.39 7.44
N ASN A 15 -2.21 33.09 8.27
CA ASN A 15 -2.39 31.74 8.81
C ASN A 15 -3.30 30.81 7.96
N THR A 16 -4.06 31.33 7.00
CA THR A 16 -5.00 30.52 6.21
C THR A 16 -4.31 29.76 5.07
N ALA A 17 -3.27 30.35 4.46
CA ALA A 17 -2.55 29.75 3.33
C ALA A 17 -1.73 28.50 3.72
N GLY A 18 -1.24 28.42 4.96
CA GLY A 18 -0.44 27.29 5.45
C GLY A 18 -1.26 26.04 5.80
N SER A 19 -2.54 26.20 6.14
CA SER A 19 -3.44 25.10 6.52
C SER A 19 -3.92 24.32 5.28
N GLY A 20 -4.35 25.03 4.23
CA GLY A 20 -4.82 24.40 2.99
C GLY A 20 -3.73 23.59 2.28
N ARG A 21 -2.51 24.13 2.19
CA ARG A 21 -1.39 23.49 1.48
C ARG A 21 -0.88 22.22 2.18
N ARG A 22 -0.92 22.14 3.51
CA ARG A 22 -0.59 20.91 4.25
C ARG A 22 -1.63 19.80 4.02
N ASN A 23 -2.90 20.15 3.97
CA ASN A 23 -3.96 19.17 3.70
C ASN A 23 -3.88 18.62 2.27
N THR A 24 -3.60 19.47 1.26
CA THR A 24 -3.42 19.00 -0.12
C THR A 24 -2.20 18.09 -0.27
N ALA A 25 -1.07 18.42 0.37
CA ALA A 25 0.12 17.57 0.34
C ALA A 25 -0.14 16.20 0.97
N ASP A 26 -0.86 16.13 2.11
CA ASP A 26 -1.22 14.88 2.78
C ASP A 26 -2.10 13.99 1.89
N ILE A 27 -3.09 14.58 1.21
CA ILE A 27 -3.95 13.86 0.26
C ILE A 27 -3.13 13.32 -0.91
N VAL A 28 -2.30 14.15 -1.55
CA VAL A 28 -1.48 13.73 -2.71
C VAL A 28 -0.53 12.60 -2.31
N VAL A 29 0.15 12.71 -1.18
CA VAL A 29 1.05 11.66 -0.67
C VAL A 29 0.27 10.37 -0.40
N THR A 30 -0.89 10.46 0.25
CA THR A 30 -1.74 9.29 0.55
C THR A 30 -2.19 8.60 -0.75
N VAL A 31 -2.62 9.36 -1.75
CA VAL A 31 -3.03 8.81 -3.06
C VAL A 31 -1.86 8.13 -3.77
N ILE A 32 -0.69 8.77 -3.81
CA ILE A 32 0.51 8.17 -4.42
C ILE A 32 0.88 6.86 -3.72
N LEU A 33 0.85 6.83 -2.39
CA LEU A 33 1.17 5.61 -1.65
C LEU A 33 0.15 4.49 -1.89
N LEU A 34 -1.15 4.81 -1.99
CA LEU A 34 -2.18 3.81 -2.34
C LEU A 34 -1.99 3.26 -3.76
N VAL A 35 -1.59 4.10 -4.72
CA VAL A 35 -1.24 3.65 -6.08
C VAL A 35 -0.03 2.74 -6.04
N ILE A 36 1.00 3.08 -5.27
CA ILE A 36 2.18 2.23 -5.06
C ILE A 36 1.77 0.89 -4.44
N HIS A 37 0.92 0.89 -3.41
CA HIS A 37 0.44 -0.34 -2.79
C HIS A 37 -0.36 -1.21 -3.77
N GLY A 38 -1.26 -0.62 -4.55
CA GLY A 38 -1.97 -1.33 -5.63
C GLY A 38 -1.00 -1.91 -6.67
N GLY A 39 0.03 -1.17 -7.03
CA GLY A 39 1.12 -1.64 -7.90
C GLY A 39 1.90 -2.80 -7.30
N LEU A 40 2.24 -2.74 -6.01
CA LEU A 40 2.90 -3.84 -5.28
C LEU A 40 2.04 -5.10 -5.26
N TYR A 41 0.72 -4.95 -5.04
CA TYR A 41 -0.22 -6.06 -5.10
C TYR A 41 -0.23 -6.71 -6.49
N GLY A 42 -0.36 -5.90 -7.55
CA GLY A 42 -0.31 -6.40 -8.92
C GLY A 42 1.02 -7.08 -9.26
N ALA A 43 2.14 -6.48 -8.85
CA ALA A 43 3.48 -7.06 -9.04
C ALA A 43 3.63 -8.40 -8.29
N THR A 44 3.07 -8.51 -7.09
CA THR A 44 3.06 -9.77 -6.31
C THR A 44 2.32 -10.86 -7.10
N PHE A 45 1.15 -10.54 -7.65
CA PHE A 45 0.35 -11.49 -8.42
C PHE A 45 1.07 -11.97 -9.69
N VAL A 46 1.70 -11.04 -10.43
CA VAL A 46 2.50 -11.38 -11.62
C VAL A 46 3.69 -12.25 -11.25
N LEU A 47 4.41 -11.91 -10.16
CA LEU A 47 5.57 -12.66 -9.71
C LEU A 47 5.21 -14.10 -9.33
N LEU A 48 4.16 -14.29 -8.54
CA LEU A 48 3.68 -15.64 -8.17
C LEU A 48 3.23 -16.42 -9.43
N GLY A 49 2.52 -15.78 -10.35
CA GLY A 49 2.16 -16.42 -11.62
C GLY A 49 3.35 -16.90 -12.45
N LEU A 50 4.45 -16.14 -12.47
CA LEU A 50 5.70 -16.54 -13.15
C LEU A 50 6.39 -17.71 -12.42
N LEU A 51 6.40 -17.69 -11.09
CA LEU A 51 6.96 -18.77 -10.27
C LEU A 51 6.17 -20.08 -10.46
N VAL A 52 4.85 -20.03 -10.59
CA VAL A 52 4.05 -21.22 -10.96
C VAL A 52 4.52 -21.82 -12.28
N MET A 53 4.74 -21.00 -13.31
CA MET A 53 5.20 -21.49 -14.62
C MET A 53 6.59 -22.12 -14.53
N SER A 54 7.45 -21.65 -13.61
CA SER A 54 8.76 -22.27 -13.38
C SER A 54 8.67 -23.71 -12.86
N THR A 55 7.53 -24.09 -12.27
CA THR A 55 7.29 -25.45 -11.79
C THR A 55 6.79 -26.43 -12.87
N ASP A 56 6.61 -26.01 -14.12
CA ASP A 56 6.20 -26.91 -15.23
C ASP A 56 7.08 -28.18 -15.37
N PRO A 57 8.42 -28.14 -15.20
CA PRO A 57 9.28 -29.33 -15.25
C PRO A 57 8.96 -30.38 -14.16
N CYS A 58 8.28 -29.98 -13.09
CA CYS A 58 7.85 -30.87 -12.01
C CYS A 58 6.80 -31.89 -12.44
N GLY A 59 6.20 -31.74 -13.62
CA GLY A 59 5.37 -32.80 -14.21
C GLY A 59 6.15 -34.06 -14.60
N TYR A 60 7.47 -33.94 -14.80
CA TYR A 60 8.35 -35.03 -15.25
C TYR A 60 9.53 -35.29 -14.32
N GLN A 61 9.80 -34.39 -13.36
CA GLN A 61 10.86 -34.54 -12.35
C GLN A 61 10.27 -34.48 -10.93
N LYS A 62 11.00 -35.03 -9.96
CA LYS A 62 10.58 -34.99 -8.56
C LYS A 62 10.78 -33.58 -7.99
N CYS A 63 9.68 -32.91 -7.65
CA CYS A 63 9.65 -31.64 -6.94
C CYS A 63 9.06 -31.81 -5.52
N GLY A 64 8.89 -30.68 -4.83
CA GLY A 64 8.26 -30.61 -3.50
C GLY A 64 6.75 -30.84 -3.53
N ASP A 65 6.08 -30.40 -2.47
CA ASP A 65 4.63 -30.56 -2.33
C ASP A 65 3.87 -29.46 -3.10
N PRO A 66 3.08 -29.81 -4.14
CA PRO A 66 2.37 -28.82 -4.97
C PRO A 66 1.31 -28.04 -4.20
N ALA A 67 0.84 -28.53 -3.03
CA ALA A 67 -0.13 -27.80 -2.22
C ALA A 67 0.43 -26.46 -1.69
N TRP A 68 1.75 -26.26 -1.71
CA TRP A 68 2.35 -24.96 -1.38
C TRP A 68 2.10 -23.88 -2.43
N ILE A 69 1.91 -24.25 -3.70
CA ILE A 69 1.54 -23.31 -4.77
C ILE A 69 0.17 -22.72 -4.50
N ASP A 70 -0.83 -23.57 -4.24
CA ASP A 70 -2.20 -23.11 -3.93
C ASP A 70 -2.24 -22.23 -2.68
N ARG A 71 -1.44 -22.55 -1.65
CA ARG A 71 -1.34 -21.75 -0.42
C ARG A 71 -0.71 -20.39 -0.72
N ALA A 72 0.37 -20.35 -1.50
CA ALA A 72 1.04 -19.12 -1.86
C ALA A 72 0.18 -18.21 -2.73
N MET A 73 -0.48 -18.76 -3.75
CA MET A 73 -1.44 -18.03 -4.60
C MET A 73 -2.61 -17.50 -3.79
N ASN A 74 -3.18 -18.29 -2.87
CA ASN A 74 -4.25 -17.81 -1.99
C ASN A 74 -3.75 -16.70 -1.06
N LEU A 75 -2.56 -16.83 -0.48
CA LEU A 75 -1.98 -15.81 0.38
C LEU A 75 -1.73 -14.51 -0.41
N GLY A 76 -1.08 -14.61 -1.56
CA GLY A 76 -0.78 -13.48 -2.44
C GLY A 76 -2.04 -12.79 -2.95
N ALA A 77 -3.01 -13.56 -3.46
CA ALA A 77 -4.23 -13.03 -4.04
C ALA A 77 -5.20 -12.50 -2.98
N TRP A 78 -5.63 -13.34 -2.04
CA TRP A 78 -6.64 -12.98 -1.05
C TRP A 78 -6.06 -12.19 0.12
N GLY A 79 -4.90 -12.60 0.62
CA GLY A 79 -4.21 -11.87 1.69
C GLY A 79 -3.77 -10.48 1.22
N GLY A 80 -3.18 -10.38 0.02
CA GLY A 80 -2.82 -9.10 -0.57
C GLY A 80 -4.04 -8.20 -0.86
N ALA A 81 -5.13 -8.77 -1.41
CA ALA A 81 -6.36 -8.01 -1.65
C ALA A 81 -6.97 -7.48 -0.35
N ALA A 82 -7.01 -8.31 0.70
CA ALA A 82 -7.50 -7.90 2.00
C ALA A 82 -6.66 -6.76 2.60
N LEU A 83 -5.32 -6.84 2.53
CA LEU A 83 -4.42 -5.78 2.98
C LEU A 83 -4.67 -4.48 2.23
N LEU A 84 -4.76 -4.52 0.90
CA LEU A 84 -5.01 -3.34 0.08
C LEU A 84 -6.37 -2.71 0.41
N LEU A 85 -7.42 -3.52 0.57
CA LEU A 85 -8.75 -3.03 0.94
C LEU A 85 -8.75 -2.36 2.32
N ILE A 86 -8.13 -2.98 3.31
CA ILE A 86 -8.02 -2.42 4.66
C ILE A 86 -7.27 -1.08 4.60
N ASP A 87 -6.16 -1.03 3.86
CA ASP A 87 -5.35 0.17 3.72
C ASP A 87 -6.15 1.33 3.09
N ILE A 88 -6.87 1.07 1.99
CA ILE A 88 -7.75 2.05 1.35
C ILE A 88 -8.82 2.54 2.33
N VAL A 89 -9.53 1.63 3.01
CA VAL A 89 -10.62 1.98 3.93
C VAL A 89 -10.11 2.85 5.08
N VAL A 90 -8.99 2.47 5.69
CA VAL A 90 -8.42 3.22 6.82
C VAL A 90 -7.86 4.57 6.36
N ALA A 91 -7.18 4.62 5.21
CA ALA A 91 -6.66 5.88 4.65
C ALA A 91 -7.81 6.85 4.34
N VAL A 92 -8.89 6.39 3.69
CA VAL A 92 -10.07 7.21 3.42
C VAL A 92 -10.73 7.68 4.72
N TYR A 93 -10.87 6.79 5.71
CA TYR A 93 -11.44 7.13 7.01
C TYR A 93 -10.65 8.26 7.71
N LEU A 94 -9.31 8.17 7.73
CA LEU A 94 -8.46 9.21 8.33
C LEU A 94 -8.51 10.53 7.57
N LEU A 95 -8.52 10.49 6.23
CA LEU A 95 -8.67 11.67 5.39
C LEU A 95 -10.01 12.38 5.65
N VAL A 96 -11.11 11.63 5.75
CA VAL A 96 -12.45 12.18 6.08
C VAL A 96 -12.46 12.80 7.48
N ARG A 97 -11.74 12.19 8.43
CA ARG A 97 -11.56 12.73 9.80
C ARG A 97 -10.59 13.91 9.87
N ARG A 98 -10.00 14.36 8.75
CA ARG A 98 -8.93 15.38 8.69
C ARG A 98 -7.73 15.05 9.58
N GLN A 99 -7.46 13.76 9.77
CA GLN A 99 -6.25 13.27 10.43
C GLN A 99 -5.20 12.94 9.38
N ARG A 100 -3.91 12.97 9.77
CA ARG A 100 -2.82 12.62 8.87
C ARG A 100 -2.96 11.16 8.45
N ALA A 101 -3.14 10.88 7.16
CA ALA A 101 -3.42 9.52 6.67
C ALA A 101 -2.19 8.81 6.09
N PHE A 102 -1.11 9.54 5.79
CA PHE A 102 0.03 9.03 5.03
C PHE A 102 0.79 7.84 5.67
N PHE A 103 0.72 7.66 6.99
CA PHE A 103 1.43 6.57 7.66
C PHE A 103 0.78 5.20 7.42
N VAL A 104 -0.53 5.17 7.15
CA VAL A 104 -1.27 3.92 6.96
C VAL A 104 -0.83 3.22 5.67
N PRO A 105 -0.79 3.90 4.50
CA PRO A 105 -0.29 3.30 3.27
C PRO A 105 1.17 2.85 3.31
N ILE A 106 2.01 3.51 4.11
CA ILE A 106 3.40 3.07 4.32
C ILE A 106 3.42 1.70 5.01
N ILE A 107 2.65 1.56 6.09
CA ILE A 107 2.53 0.28 6.81
C ILE A 107 1.91 -0.78 5.89
N GLY A 108 0.89 -0.42 5.11
CA GLY A 108 0.28 -1.28 4.10
C GLY A 108 1.31 -1.80 3.09
N CYS A 109 2.13 -0.92 2.52
CA CYS A 109 3.19 -1.30 1.59
C CYS A 109 4.21 -2.25 2.24
N LEU A 110 4.66 -1.97 3.47
CA LEU A 110 5.60 -2.84 4.18
C LEU A 110 5.00 -4.21 4.47
N ALA A 111 3.73 -4.25 4.89
CA ALA A 111 3.00 -5.49 5.10
C ALA A 111 2.85 -6.28 3.79
N GLN A 112 2.56 -5.61 2.67
CA GLN A 112 2.47 -6.23 1.35
C GLN A 112 3.80 -6.82 0.89
N VAL A 113 4.92 -6.13 1.12
CA VAL A 113 6.27 -6.67 0.83
C VAL A 113 6.54 -7.91 1.68
N ALA A 114 6.26 -7.86 2.98
CA ALA A 114 6.46 -9.02 3.86
C ALA A 114 5.58 -10.21 3.42
N LEU A 115 4.33 -9.95 3.05
CA LEU A 115 3.42 -10.96 2.52
C LEU A 115 3.93 -11.55 1.21
N ALA A 116 4.41 -10.72 0.28
CA ALA A 116 4.99 -11.19 -0.98
C ALA A 116 6.20 -12.09 -0.74
N VAL A 117 7.12 -11.70 0.16
CA VAL A 117 8.28 -12.53 0.54
C VAL A 117 7.83 -13.87 1.12
N ALA A 118 6.81 -13.87 1.99
CA ALA A 118 6.27 -15.10 2.55
C ALA A 118 5.65 -16.00 1.48
N ALA A 119 4.89 -15.45 0.54
CA ALA A 119 4.29 -16.20 -0.56
C ALA A 119 5.35 -16.81 -1.50
N VAL A 120 6.39 -16.04 -1.85
CA VAL A 120 7.52 -16.56 -2.64
C VAL A 120 8.23 -17.69 -1.91
N ALA A 121 8.49 -17.54 -0.60
CA ALA A 121 9.11 -18.60 0.19
C ALA A 121 8.24 -19.88 0.24
N MET A 122 6.91 -19.73 0.21
CA MET A 122 5.99 -20.86 0.09
C MET A 122 6.11 -21.55 -1.27
N GLU A 123 6.10 -20.82 -2.39
CA GLU A 123 6.21 -21.45 -3.73
C GLU A 123 7.55 -22.16 -3.94
N LEU A 124 8.64 -21.62 -3.39
CA LEU A 124 9.95 -22.28 -3.43
C LEU A 124 9.96 -23.63 -2.70
N GLN A 125 9.01 -23.87 -1.79
CA GLN A 125 8.84 -25.17 -1.13
C GLN A 125 8.18 -26.22 -2.05
N ALA A 126 7.50 -25.79 -3.12
CA ALA A 126 6.82 -26.67 -4.06
C ALA A 126 7.77 -27.31 -5.09
N GLY A 127 8.96 -26.75 -5.30
CA GLY A 127 9.91 -27.22 -6.29
C GLY A 127 10.78 -26.06 -6.79
N PRO A 128 11.92 -26.37 -7.43
CA PRO A 128 12.83 -25.32 -7.88
C PRO A 128 12.22 -24.46 -8.98
N VAL A 129 12.59 -23.17 -8.96
CA VAL A 129 12.69 -22.30 -10.14
C VAL A 129 13.82 -22.74 -11.05
#